data_AF-A0A9D6GZY8-F1
#
_entry.id   AF-A0A9D6GZY8-F1
#
_cell.length_a   1.000
_cell.length_b   1.000
_cell.length_c   1.000
_cell.angle_alpha   90.00
_cell.angle_beta   90.00
_cell.angle_gamma   90.00
#
_symmetry.space_group_name_H-M   'P 1'
#
loop_
_entity.id
_entity.type
_entity.pdbx_description
1 polymer ?
#
loop_
_entity_poly.entity_id
_entity_poly.type
_entity_poly.pdbx_seq_one_letter_code
_entity_poly.pdbx_strand_id
1 'polypeptide(L)' 'NRDNSEDSRFPQPQGVGMLPEANLIGRADMIIFSSAGRSLFFFWTWRADRFFKWIV' A
#
# COMPACT_ATOMS: atom_id res chain seq x y z
N ASN A 1 -5.67 7.11 0.83
CA ASN A 1 -6.34 7.61 -0.38
C ASN A 1 -7.85 7.51 -0.14
N ARG A 2 -8.44 8.49 0.56
CA ARG A 2 -9.79 8.32 1.15
C ARG A 2 -10.88 8.15 0.09
N ASP A 3 -10.79 8.96 -0.96
CA ASP A 3 -11.77 9.04 -2.05
C ASP A 3 -11.53 8.00 -3.15
N ASN A 4 -10.36 7.33 -3.14
CA ASN A 4 -10.00 6.29 -4.09
C ASN A 4 -9.42 5.08 -3.33
N SER A 5 -10.26 4.50 -2.47
CA SER A 5 -9.99 3.29 -1.67
C SER A 5 -11.29 2.54 -1.45
N GLU A 6 -11.40 1.34 -2.01
CA GLU A 6 -12.50 0.40 -1.80
C GLU A 6 -12.30 -0.36 -0.48
N ASP A 7 -12.64 0.27 0.65
CA ASP A 7 -12.53 -0.36 1.97
C ASP A 7 -13.91 -0.66 2.59
N SER A 8 -13.91 -1.09 3.86
CA SER A 8 -15.11 -1.54 4.59
C SER A 8 -16.23 -0.50 4.71
N ARG A 9 -15.99 0.75 4.32
CA ARG A 9 -17.00 1.82 4.35
C ARG A 9 -18.04 1.71 3.25
N PHE A 10 -17.74 0.97 2.19
CA PHE A 10 -18.66 0.78 1.08
C PHE A 10 -19.79 -0.19 1.47
N PRO A 11 -21.05 0.12 1.14
CA PRO A 11 -22.16 -0.78 1.42
C PRO A 11 -22.11 -2.03 0.52
N GLN A 12 -22.56 -3.16 1.06
CA GLN A 12 -22.74 -4.40 0.29
C GLN A 12 -23.86 -4.21 -0.77
N PRO A 13 -23.75 -4.84 -1.97
CA PRO A 13 -22.78 -5.86 -2.39
C PRO A 13 -21.47 -5.33 -2.99
N GLN A 14 -21.31 -4.01 -3.18
CA GLN A 14 -20.09 -3.43 -3.76
C GLN A 14 -18.92 -3.33 -2.78
N GLY A 15 -19.19 -3.29 -1.46
CA GLY A 15 -18.16 -3.20 -0.43
C GLY A 15 -17.57 -4.54 0.00
N VAL A 16 -16.48 -4.49 0.78
CA VAL A 16 -15.78 -5.69 1.28
C VAL A 16 -16.19 -6.11 2.70
N GLY A 17 -16.95 -5.28 3.43
CA GLY A 17 -17.38 -5.57 4.81
C GLY A 17 -16.24 -5.58 5.83
N MET A 18 -16.50 -6.15 7.01
CA MET A 18 -15.49 -6.29 8.07
C MET A 18 -14.53 -7.44 7.76
N LEU A 19 -13.25 -7.24 8.06
CA LEU A 19 -12.21 -8.26 7.85
C LEU A 19 -12.27 -9.32 8.97
N PRO A 20 -12.43 -10.62 8.64
CA PRO A 20 -12.30 -11.69 9.63
C PRO A 20 -10.86 -11.79 10.16
N GLU A 21 -10.72 -12.08 11.45
CA GLU A 21 -9.41 -12.19 12.13
C GLU A 21 -8.48 -13.20 11.46
N ALA A 22 -9.03 -14.31 10.96
CA ALA A 22 -8.26 -15.36 10.27
C ALA A 22 -7.51 -14.88 9.01
N ASN A 23 -7.91 -13.74 8.43
CA ASN A 23 -7.25 -13.16 7.26
C ASN A 23 -6.17 -12.12 7.61
N LEU A 24 -5.88 -11.91 8.89
CA LEU A 24 -4.81 -11.02 9.33
C LEU A 24 -3.45 -11.71 9.15
N ILE A 25 -2.60 -11.13 8.30
CA ILE A 25 -1.27 -11.67 7.99
C ILE A 25 -0.17 -10.96 8.81
N GLY A 26 -0.21 -9.63 8.87
CA GLY A 26 0.84 -8.85 9.54
C GLY A 26 0.72 -7.34 9.33
N ARG A 27 1.71 -6.60 9.80
CA ARG A 27 1.82 -5.14 9.69
C ARG A 27 2.88 -4.75 8.67
N ALA A 28 2.63 -3.70 7.89
CA ALA A 28 3.63 -3.10 7.01
C ALA A 28 4.44 -2.05 7.79
N ASP A 29 5.72 -2.33 8.07
CA ASP A 29 6.55 -1.49 8.95
C ASP A 29 7.59 -0.63 8.22
N MET A 30 8.04 -1.02 7.03
CA MET A 30 9.14 -0.35 6.34
C MET A 30 9.01 -0.39 4.82
N ILE A 31 9.39 0.71 4.17
CA ILE A 31 9.55 0.79 2.72
C ILE A 31 10.99 0.43 2.37
N ILE A 32 11.24 -0.76 1.81
CA ILE A 32 12.59 -1.19 1.40
C ILE A 32 13.01 -0.49 0.11
N PHE A 33 12.07 -0.31 -0.82
CA PHE A 33 12.36 0.19 -2.17
C PHE A 33 11.17 0.95 -2.76
N SER A 34 11.45 1.90 -3.66
CA SER A 34 10.43 2.72 -4.32
C SER A 34 10.90 3.28 -5.68
N SER A 35 10.08 3.12 -6.72
CA SER A 35 10.29 3.74 -8.03
C SER A 35 9.00 4.38 -8.52
N ALA A 36 9.09 5.52 -9.20
CA ALA A 36 7.94 6.19 -9.84
C ALA A 36 7.82 5.88 -11.34
N GLY A 37 8.84 5.24 -11.93
CA GLY A 37 8.91 4.98 -13.36
C GLY A 37 8.17 3.73 -13.80
N ARG A 38 7.89 3.65 -15.11
CA ARG A 38 7.31 2.47 -15.79
C ARG A 38 8.25 1.25 -15.88
N SER A 39 9.52 1.42 -15.53
CA SER A 39 10.55 0.36 -15.59
C SER A 39 11.54 0.53 -14.45
N LEU A 40 11.94 -0.59 -13.84
CA LEU A 40 12.95 -0.61 -12.78
C LEU A 40 14.36 -0.26 -13.29
N PHE A 41 14.61 -0.42 -14.60
CA PHE A 41 15.88 -0.04 -15.22
C PHE A 41 16.10 1.47 -15.32
N PHE A 42 15.05 2.27 -15.17
CA PHE A 42 15.15 3.73 -15.14
C PHE A 42 15.53 4.18 -13.73
N PHE A 43 16.79 3.99 -13.36
CA PHE A 43 17.30 4.26 -12.01
C PHE A 43 17.16 5.74 -11.60
N TRP A 44 17.08 6.67 -12.55
CA TRP A 44 16.77 8.08 -12.28
C TRP A 44 15.33 8.33 -11.82
N THR A 45 14.43 7.34 -11.92
CA THR A 45 13.05 7.42 -11.41
C THR A 45 12.89 6.81 -10.00
N TRP A 46 13.99 6.29 -9.44
CA TRP A 46 14.00 5.74 -8.09
C TRP A 46 13.88 6.86 -7.06
N ARG A 47 13.10 6.60 -6.01
CA ARG A 47 12.79 7.56 -4.94
C ARG A 47 13.60 7.21 -3.69
N ALA A 48 14.90 7.52 -3.73
CA ALA A 48 15.85 7.15 -2.69
C ALA A 48 15.50 7.72 -1.30
N ASP A 49 14.80 8.85 -1.24
CA ASP A 49 14.26 9.46 0.00
C ASP A 49 13.28 8.56 0.75
N ARG A 50 12.77 7.51 0.10
CA ARG A 50 11.81 6.55 0.68
C ARG A 50 12.43 5.20 1.02
N PHE A 51 13.71 4.97 0.75
CA PHE A 51 14.34 3.68 1.00
C PHE A 51 14.61 3.50 2.50
N PHE A 52 14.38 2.28 2.99
CA PHE A 52 14.47 1.89 4.40
C PHE A 52 13.72 2.84 5.35
N LYS A 53 12.64 3.45 4.85
CA LYS A 53 11.83 4.38 5.62
C LYS A 53 10.84 3.61 6.47
N TRP A 54 10.95 3.76 7.79
CA TRP A 54 9.97 3.24 8.73
C TRP A 54 8.62 3.97 8.61
N ILE A 55 7.55 3.20 8.67
CA ILE A 55 6.17 3.68 8.68
C ILE A 55 5.79 3.80 10.16
N VAL A 56 5.73 5.05 10.64
CA VAL A 56 5.29 5.41 11.99
C VAL A 56 3.82 5.82 11.95
#